data_AF-A0A8K0D590-F1
#
_entry.id   AF-A0A8K0D590-F1
#
_cell.length_a   1.000
_cell.length_b   1.000
_cell.length_c   1.000
_cell.angle_alpha   90.00
_cell.angle_beta   90.00
_cell.angle_gamma   90.00
#
_symmetry.space_group_name_H-M   'P 1'
#
loop_
_entity.id
_entity.type
_entity.pdbx_description
1 polymer ?
#
loop_
_entity_poly.entity_id
_entity_poly.type
_entity_poly.pdbx_seq_one_letter_code
_entity_poly.pdbx_strand_id
1 'polypeptide(L)'
;MERWREYFQELLAVEGEEQQNTHDVNDKDDKTITTEELTKILQKLKKYSLLSTARKIYKSILTEKLKNETESKVMKELDGFRTDRGTTDAVIVVKQLVERAIDTGEELNTCIIDIKAGGVQFSG
;
A
#
# COMPACT_ATOMS: atom_id res chain seq x y z
N MET A 1 17.05 -0.36 -17.67
CA MET A 1 16.54 0.32 -16.44
C MET A 1 15.74 1.59 -16.76
N GLU A 2 15.37 1.87 -18.02
CA GLU A 2 14.69 3.11 -18.45
C GLU A 2 13.21 2.96 -18.84
N ARG A 3 12.72 1.71 -18.90
CA ARG A 3 11.34 1.39 -19.31
C ARG A 3 10.26 2.11 -18.50
N TRP A 4 10.55 2.47 -17.25
CA TRP A 4 9.62 3.21 -16.40
C TRP A 4 9.53 4.70 -16.77
N ARG A 5 10.60 5.30 -17.31
CA ARG A 5 10.59 6.69 -17.80
C ARG A 5 9.83 6.76 -19.12
N GLU A 6 10.06 5.79 -20.00
CA GLU A 6 9.35 5.65 -21.28
C GLU A 6 7.85 5.49 -21.04
N TYR A 7 7.43 4.58 -20.15
CA TYR A 7 6.03 4.40 -19.80
C TYR A 7 5.37 5.67 -19.23
N PHE A 8 6.13 6.45 -18.44
CA PHE A 8 5.62 7.69 -17.85
C PHE A 8 5.50 8.81 -18.89
N GLN A 9 6.43 8.87 -19.85
CA GLN A 9 6.36 9.80 -20.98
C GLN A 9 5.26 9.42 -21.96
N GLU A 10 5.05 8.12 -22.19
CA GLU A 10 3.97 7.59 -23.01
C GLU A 10 2.60 7.93 -22.40
N LEU A 11 2.44 7.82 -21.08
CA LEU A 11 1.23 8.26 -20.39
C LEU A 11 0.94 9.75 -20.57
N LEU A 12 1.97 10.60 -20.51
CA LEU A 12 1.85 12.05 -20.69
C LEU A 12 1.60 12.43 -22.16
N ALA A 13 2.09 11.63 -23.11
CA ALA A 13 1.87 11.83 -24.55
C ALA A 13 0.45 11.41 -24.98
N VAL A 14 -0.08 10.33 -24.41
CA VAL A 14 -1.45 9.86 -24.68
C VAL A 14 -2.51 10.86 -24.22
N GLU A 15 -2.26 11.61 -23.14
CA GLU A 15 -3.15 12.72 -22.73
C GLU A 15 -3.17 13.91 -23.71
N GLY A 16 -2.20 13.99 -24.64
CA GLY A 16 -2.11 15.03 -25.67
C GLY A 16 -2.77 14.69 -27.01
N GLU A 17 -3.16 13.44 -27.24
CA GLU A 17 -3.65 12.96 -28.55
C GLU A 17 -5.14 12.55 -28.57
N GLU A 18 -5.90 12.75 -27.50
CA GLU A 18 -7.38 12.64 -27.56
C GLU A 18 -8.05 13.93 -28.04
N GLN A 19 -7.64 14.43 -29.21
CA GLN A 19 -8.47 15.29 -30.07
C GLN A 19 -8.15 15.02 -31.53
N GLN A 20 -8.78 13.99 -32.09
CA GLN A 20 -9.38 13.95 -33.44
C GLN A 20 -9.67 12.49 -33.82
N ASN A 21 -10.88 12.03 -33.49
CA ASN A 21 -11.52 11.01 -34.31
C ASN A 21 -12.96 11.46 -34.55
N THR A 22 -13.19 12.02 -35.74
CA THR A 22 -14.48 12.46 -36.24
C THR A 22 -15.40 11.25 -36.37
N HIS A 23 -16.36 11.14 -35.46
CA HIS A 23 -17.53 10.31 -35.67
C HIS A 23 -18.63 11.22 -36.23
N ASP A 24 -18.98 11.01 -37.50
CA ASP A 24 -20.16 11.64 -38.13
C ASP A 24 -21.41 11.23 -37.35
N VAL A 25 -21.89 12.12 -36.47
CA VAL A 25 -23.22 12.03 -35.86
C VAL A 25 -23.91 13.37 -36.05
N ASN A 26 -24.78 13.35 -37.06
CA ASN A 26 -25.97 14.16 -37.28
C ASN A 26 -26.38 15.09 -36.11
N ASP A 27 -26.57 16.37 -36.44
CA ASP A 27 -27.20 17.40 -35.59
C ASP A 27 -28.50 16.88 -34.94
N LYS A 28 -28.48 16.84 -33.59
CA LYS A 28 -29.58 17.09 -32.62
C LYS A 28 -29.35 16.29 -31.35
N ASP A 29 -28.63 16.89 -30.41
CA ASP A 29 -28.90 16.85 -28.96
C ASP A 29 -27.68 17.42 -28.25
N ASP A 30 -27.70 18.73 -28.04
CA ASP A 30 -26.73 19.45 -27.24
C ASP A 30 -26.91 19.04 -25.76
N LYS A 31 -26.40 17.87 -25.39
CA LYS A 31 -26.29 17.46 -23.99
C LYS A 31 -25.13 18.21 -23.39
N THR A 32 -25.41 19.44 -22.99
CA THR A 32 -24.51 20.28 -22.19
C THR A 32 -24.16 19.49 -20.94
N ILE A 33 -22.96 18.89 -20.91
CA ILE A 33 -22.47 18.19 -19.72
C ILE A 33 -22.53 19.17 -18.56
N THR A 34 -23.37 18.87 -17.59
CA THR A 34 -23.57 19.76 -16.46
C THR A 34 -22.36 19.70 -15.54
N THR A 35 -22.03 20.82 -14.89
CA THR A 35 -20.93 20.91 -13.92
C THR A 35 -21.06 19.87 -12.79
N GLU A 36 -22.28 19.42 -12.51
CA GLU A 36 -22.59 18.36 -11.55
C GLU A 36 -22.13 16.97 -12.01
N GLU A 37 -22.27 16.66 -13.30
CA GLU A 37 -21.79 15.40 -13.88
C GLU A 37 -20.26 15.36 -13.93
N LEU A 38 -19.62 16.48 -14.28
CA LEU A 38 -18.16 16.62 -14.18
C LEU A 38 -17.68 16.43 -12.74
N THR A 39 -18.39 17.01 -11.77
CA THR A 39 -18.05 16.87 -10.35
C THR A 39 -18.20 15.42 -9.88
N LYS A 40 -19.24 14.70 -10.32
CA LYS A 40 -19.44 13.28 -10.03
C LYS A 40 -18.35 12.40 -10.67
N ILE A 41 -17.95 12.69 -11.90
CA ILE A 41 -16.85 11.99 -12.59
C ILE A 41 -15.52 12.24 -11.86
N LEU A 42 -15.23 13.49 -11.48
CA LEU A 42 -14.03 13.85 -10.71
C LEU A 42 -14.01 13.19 -9.32
N GLN A 43 -15.15 13.14 -8.61
CA GLN A 43 -15.25 12.40 -7.35
C GLN A 43 -15.04 10.90 -7.52
N LYS A 44 -15.55 10.32 -8.62
CA LYS A 44 -15.35 8.91 -8.96
C LYS A 44 -13.88 8.62 -9.32
N LEU A 45 -13.22 9.48 -10.10
CA LEU A 45 -11.79 9.37 -10.42
C LEU A 45 -10.88 9.58 -9.20
N LYS A 46 -11.24 10.48 -8.28
CA LYS A 46 -10.55 10.63 -6.98
C LYS A 46 -10.61 9.34 -6.14
N LYS A 47 -11.69 8.56 -6.31
CA LYS A 47 -11.89 7.24 -5.66
C LYS A 47 -11.17 6.11 -6.40
N TYR A 48 -11.00 6.23 -7.72
CA TYR A 48 -10.34 5.25 -8.59
C TYR A 48 -9.13 5.86 -9.34
N SER A 49 -7.96 5.82 -8.69
CA SER A 49 -6.78 5.20 -9.31
C SER A 49 -5.99 5.89 -10.45
N LEU A 50 -5.51 7.12 -10.26
CA LEU A 50 -4.17 7.52 -10.77
C LEU A 50 -3.22 7.89 -9.62
N LEU A 51 -3.77 8.59 -8.62
CA LEU A 51 -3.10 8.86 -7.35
C LEU A 51 -2.76 7.56 -6.57
N SER A 52 -3.40 6.43 -6.89
CA SER A 52 -3.11 5.14 -6.25
C SER A 52 -1.78 4.54 -6.71
N THR A 53 -1.46 4.62 -8.01
CA THR A 53 -0.24 4.03 -8.58
C THR A 53 0.98 4.86 -8.18
N ALA A 54 0.93 6.19 -8.37
CA ALA A 54 1.99 7.09 -7.90
C ALA A 54 2.21 6.96 -6.39
N ARG A 55 1.13 6.86 -5.58
CA ARG A 55 1.23 6.62 -4.13
C ARG A 55 1.84 5.27 -3.79
N LYS A 56 1.52 4.19 -4.52
CA LYS A 56 2.13 2.87 -4.33
C LYS A 56 3.62 2.91 -4.62
N ILE A 57 4.02 3.56 -5.72
CA ILE A 57 5.43 3.73 -6.09
C ILE A 57 6.16 4.54 -5.01
N TYR A 58 5.61 5.69 -4.61
CA TYR A 58 6.19 6.53 -3.57
C TYR A 58 6.29 5.78 -2.23
N LYS A 59 5.22 5.08 -1.81
CA LYS A 59 5.22 4.21 -0.63
C LYS A 59 6.31 3.15 -0.73
N SER A 60 6.46 2.49 -1.87
CA SER A 60 7.49 1.46 -2.07
C SER A 60 8.89 2.03 -1.87
N ILE A 61 9.20 3.17 -2.51
CA ILE A 61 10.50 3.84 -2.37
C ILE A 61 10.75 4.26 -0.93
N LEU A 62 9.74 4.82 -0.26
CA LEU A 62 9.86 5.24 1.13
C LEU A 62 10.05 4.05 2.07
N THR A 63 9.27 2.99 1.90
CA THR A 63 9.40 1.75 2.67
C THR A 63 10.80 1.16 2.50
N GLU A 64 11.34 1.11 1.29
CA GLU A 64 12.68 0.58 1.02
C GLU A 64 13.77 1.41 1.72
N LYS A 65 13.68 2.74 1.64
CA LYS A 65 14.61 3.64 2.34
C LYS A 65 14.54 3.47 3.86
N LEU A 66 13.33 3.41 4.41
CA LEU A 66 13.12 3.24 5.84
C LEU A 66 13.60 1.87 6.32
N LYS A 67 13.32 0.82 5.57
CA LYS A 67 13.70 -0.56 5.89
C LYS A 67 15.20 -0.67 6.20
N ASN A 68 16.05 -0.09 5.34
CA ASN A 68 17.50 -0.11 5.53
C ASN A 68 17.94 0.57 6.84
N GLU A 69 17.25 1.64 7.23
CA GLU A 69 17.53 2.38 8.46
C GLU A 69 16.93 1.74 9.72
N THR A 70 15.85 0.97 9.59
CA THR A 70 15.12 0.40 10.72
C THR A 70 15.58 -1.01 11.06
N GLU A 71 15.94 -1.86 10.09
CA GLU A 71 16.27 -3.26 10.35
C GLU A 71 17.43 -3.45 11.34
N SER A 72 18.40 -2.53 11.36
CA SER A 72 19.51 -2.52 12.32
C SER A 72 19.11 -2.05 13.73
N LYS A 73 18.01 -1.30 13.85
CA LYS A 73 17.52 -0.70 15.10
C LYS A 73 16.40 -1.51 15.75
N VAL A 74 15.77 -2.42 15.00
CA VAL A 74 14.69 -3.28 15.48
C VAL A 74 15.25 -4.42 16.33
N MET A 75 14.63 -4.66 17.48
CA MET A 75 14.98 -5.75 18.41
C MET A 75 14.92 -7.12 17.72
N LYS A 76 15.77 -8.06 18.15
CA LYS A 76 15.88 -9.39 17.49
C LYS A 76 14.68 -10.28 17.74
N GLU A 77 13.95 -9.99 18.81
CA GLU A 77 12.80 -10.72 19.32
C GLU A 77 11.50 -10.35 18.58
N LEU A 78 11.53 -9.32 17.73
CA LEU A 78 10.40 -8.92 16.89
C LEU A 78 10.49 -9.64 15.55
N ASP A 79 9.46 -10.43 15.23
CA ASP A 79 9.36 -11.21 13.98
C ASP A 79 8.39 -10.59 12.94
N GLY A 80 7.51 -9.67 13.36
CA GLY A 80 6.46 -9.14 12.49
C GLY A 80 6.99 -8.22 11.36
N PHE A 81 6.57 -8.48 10.11
CA PHE A 81 6.83 -7.65 8.93
C PHE A 81 8.32 -7.40 8.60
N ARG A 82 9.20 -8.32 8.99
CA ARG A 82 10.65 -8.22 8.74
C ARG A 82 11.11 -9.07 7.56
N THR A 83 12.29 -8.73 7.07
CA THR A 83 13.00 -9.57 6.09
C THR A 83 13.47 -10.85 6.76
N ASP A 84 13.34 -11.98 6.07
CA ASP A 84 13.87 -13.28 6.50
C ASP A 84 13.34 -13.77 7.87
N ARG A 85 12.17 -13.28 8.28
CA ARG A 85 11.44 -13.73 9.47
C ARG A 85 10.01 -14.05 9.10
N GLY A 86 9.55 -15.22 9.52
CA GLY A 86 8.18 -15.69 9.30
C GLY A 86 7.49 -16.05 10.60
N THR A 87 6.18 -16.27 10.51
CA THR A 87 5.37 -16.77 11.63
C THR A 87 5.92 -18.09 12.20
N THR A 88 6.53 -18.92 11.35
CA THR A 88 7.15 -20.18 11.76
C THR A 88 8.26 -19.95 12.79
N ASP A 89 9.09 -18.91 12.64
CA ASP A 89 10.18 -18.60 13.57
C ASP A 89 9.62 -18.26 14.95
N ALA A 90 8.59 -17.40 15.00
CA ALA A 90 7.91 -17.04 16.23
C ALA A 90 7.30 -18.27 16.95
N VAL A 91 6.66 -19.16 16.19
CA VAL A 91 6.05 -20.41 16.72
C VAL A 91 7.13 -21.34 17.28
N ILE A 92 8.27 -21.47 16.59
CA ILE A 92 9.39 -22.29 17.05
C ILE A 92 9.96 -21.77 18.37
N VAL A 93 10.12 -20.45 18.51
CA VAL A 93 10.60 -19.85 19.76
C VAL A 93 9.66 -20.17 20.93
N VAL A 94 8.34 -20.01 20.74
CA VAL A 94 7.35 -20.36 21.77
C VAL A 94 7.40 -21.85 22.11
N LYS A 95 7.52 -22.71 21.10
CA LYS A 95 7.65 -24.16 21.30
C LYS A 95 8.86 -24.50 22.16
N GLN A 96 10.03 -23.91 21.87
CA GLN A 96 11.25 -24.14 22.64
C GLN A 96 11.13 -23.71 24.11
N LEU A 97 10.43 -22.60 24.38
CA LEU A 97 10.15 -22.16 25.76
C LEU A 97 9.28 -23.17 26.50
N VAL A 98 8.24 -23.70 25.85
CA VAL A 98 7.34 -24.71 26.42
C VAL A 98 8.09 -26.01 26.68
N GLU A 99 8.85 -26.52 25.70
CA GLU A 99 9.64 -27.76 25.85
C GLU A 99 10.63 -27.65 27.00
N ARG A 100 11.35 -26.52 27.11
CA ARG A 100 12.28 -26.28 28.21
C ARG A 100 11.59 -26.29 29.57
N ALA A 101 10.41 -25.67 29.70
CA ALA A 101 9.67 -25.64 30.95
C ALA A 101 9.23 -27.05 31.38
N ILE A 102 8.81 -27.87 30.41
CA ILE A 102 8.47 -29.29 30.63
C ILE A 102 9.71 -30.07 31.10
N ASP A 103 10.84 -29.90 30.41
CA ASP A 103 12.08 -30.64 30.71
C ASP A 103 12.69 -30.29 32.08
N THR A 104 12.54 -29.03 32.50
CA THR A 104 13.09 -28.52 33.77
C THR A 104 12.13 -28.63 34.95
N GLY A 105 10.84 -28.85 34.67
CA GLY A 105 9.77 -28.80 35.68
C GLY A 105 9.48 -27.38 36.20
N GLU A 106 9.93 -26.35 35.49
CA GLU A 106 9.69 -24.94 35.84
C GLU A 106 8.30 -24.49 35.38
N GLU A 107 7.71 -23.54 36.10
CA GLU A 107 6.42 -22.93 35.72
C GLU A 107 6.62 -21.85 34.64
N LEU A 108 5.96 -22.01 33.49
CA LEU A 108 5.97 -21.03 32.41
C LEU A 108 4.68 -20.21 32.38
N ASN A 109 4.79 -18.92 32.70
CA ASN A 109 3.68 -17.98 32.66
C ASN A 109 3.70 -17.16 31.36
N THR A 110 2.55 -17.00 30.70
CA THR A 110 2.42 -16.24 29.45
C THR A 110 1.44 -15.08 29.60
N CYS A 111 1.78 -13.91 29.05
CA CYS A 111 0.88 -12.76 28.92
C CYS A 111 0.68 -12.43 27.44
N ILE A 112 -0.57 -12.52 26.96
CA ILE A 112 -0.93 -12.19 25.58
C ILE A 112 -1.53 -10.78 25.57
N ILE A 113 -0.89 -9.88 24.83
CA ILE A 113 -1.30 -8.48 24.69
C ILE A 113 -1.64 -8.22 23.24
N ASP A 114 -2.84 -7.73 22.97
CA ASP A 114 -3.27 -7.24 21.66
C ASP A 114 -3.59 -5.75 21.72
N ILE A 115 -3.12 -4.99 20.74
CA ILE A 115 -3.29 -3.54 20.67
C ILE A 115 -4.47 -3.24 19.74
N LYS A 116 -5.51 -2.59 20.27
CA LYS A 116 -6.63 -2.13 19.43
C LYS A 116 -6.13 -1.19 18.34
N ALA A 117 -6.59 -1.39 17.11
CA ALA A 117 -6.23 -0.55 15.98
C ALA A 117 -6.62 0.92 16.23
N GLY A 118 -5.63 1.75 16.53
CA GLY A 118 -5.76 3.20 16.54
C GLY A 118 -5.70 3.72 15.11
N GLY A 119 -6.85 3.94 14.48
CA GLY A 119 -6.89 4.68 13.22
C GLY A 119 -6.34 6.09 13.45
N VAL A 120 -5.26 6.44 12.76
CA VAL A 120 -4.76 7.82 12.76
C VAL A 120 -5.81 8.68 12.06
N GLN A 121 -6.66 9.34 12.83
CA GLN A 121 -7.52 10.41 12.33
C GLN A 121 -6.62 11.61 12.05
N PHE A 122 -6.16 11.75 10.81
CA PHE A 122 -5.64 13.01 10.34
C PHE A 122 -6.83 13.95 10.14
N SER A 123 -7.16 14.74 11.16
CA SER A 123 -7.98 15.93 11.02
C SER A 123 -7.11 17.03 10.42
N GLY A 124 -7.17 17.15 9.09
CA GLY A 124 -6.73 18.32 8.34
C GLY A 124 -7.92 19.09 7.84
#